data_AF-A0A379AID0-F1
#
_entry.id   AF-A0A379AID0-F1
#
_cell.length_a   1.000
_cell.length_b   1.000
_cell.length_c   1.000
_cell.angle_alpha   90.00
_cell.angle_beta   90.00
_cell.angle_gamma   90.00
#
_symmetry.space_group_name_H-M   'P 1'
#
loop_
_entity.id
_entity.type
_entity.pdbx_description
1 polymer ?
#
loop_
_entity_poly.entity_id
_entity_poly.type
_entity_poly.pdbx_seq_one_letter_code
_entity_poly.pdbx_strand_id
1 'polypeptide(L)'
;MTVTAPVITIDGPSGAGKGTLCKAMAESLQWHLLDSGAIYRVLALAALHHQVEIESEEALVPIAAHLDVRFVSQNGEMQVILEGEDVTGEIRTQEVSNTASRVAAFPRVREALLRRQRGFREMPGLIADGRDMGTVVFSGCASENFP
;
A
#
# COMPACT_ATOMS: atom_id res chain seq x y z
N MET A 1 -22.56 -19.65 0.67
CA MET A 1 -22.20 -18.26 0.34
C MET A 1 -20.87 -17.97 1.02
N THR A 2 -19.79 -17.80 0.26
CA THR A 2 -18.51 -17.38 0.81
C THR A 2 -18.65 -15.94 1.29
N VAL A 3 -18.53 -15.70 2.59
CA VAL A 3 -18.54 -14.36 3.17
C VAL A 3 -17.25 -13.67 2.72
N THR A 4 -17.36 -12.74 1.78
CA THR A 4 -16.23 -11.88 1.40
C THR A 4 -16.17 -10.71 2.36
N ALA A 5 -15.00 -10.45 2.95
CA ALA A 5 -14.82 -9.34 3.86
C ALA A 5 -15.22 -8.01 3.20
N PRO A 6 -15.94 -7.11 3.90
CA PRO A 6 -16.28 -5.79 3.39
C PRO A 6 -15.02 -4.94 3.20
N VAL A 7 -15.05 -4.02 2.23
CA VAL A 7 -13.95 -3.08 1.95
C VAL A 7 -14.53 -1.68 1.82
N ILE A 8 -13.88 -0.71 2.47
CA ILE A 8 -14.08 0.72 2.27
C ILE A 8 -12.80 1.27 1.63
N THR A 9 -12.92 1.88 0.47
CA THR A 9 -11.78 2.52 -0.20
C THR A 9 -11.83 4.03 0.00
N ILE A 10 -10.67 4.63 0.28
CA ILE A 10 -10.49 6.07 0.42
C ILE A 10 -9.43 6.50 -0.60
N ASP A 11 -9.89 7.15 -1.66
CA ASP A 11 -9.04 7.54 -2.79
C ASP A 11 -8.83 9.05 -2.84
N GLY A 12 -7.63 9.50 -3.18
CA GLY A 12 -7.37 10.94 -3.39
C GLY A 12 -5.88 11.31 -3.41
N PRO A 13 -5.53 12.59 -3.63
CA PRO A 13 -4.14 13.01 -3.79
C PRO A 13 -3.31 12.84 -2.51
N SER A 14 -1.99 12.71 -2.66
CA SER A 14 -1.06 12.69 -1.53
C SER A 14 -1.20 13.98 -0.71
N GLY A 15 -1.20 13.88 0.62
CA GLY A 15 -1.33 15.05 1.52
C GLY A 15 -2.76 15.48 1.84
N ALA A 16 -3.80 14.87 1.25
CA ALA A 16 -5.21 15.21 1.53
C ALA A 16 -5.73 14.75 2.92
N GLY A 17 -4.88 14.22 3.80
CA GLY A 17 -5.28 13.74 5.13
C GLY A 17 -5.89 12.33 5.18
N LYS A 18 -5.93 11.60 4.04
CA LYS A 18 -6.49 10.25 3.93
C LYS A 18 -5.96 9.28 4.99
N GLY A 19 -4.63 9.19 5.14
CA GLY A 19 -4.02 8.28 6.11
C GLY A 19 -4.51 8.48 7.55
N THR A 20 -4.77 9.73 7.96
CA THR A 20 -5.34 10.04 9.28
C THR A 20 -6.78 9.53 9.39
N LEU A 21 -7.62 9.75 8.37
CA LEU A 21 -8.99 9.25 8.35
C LEU A 21 -9.02 7.72 8.32
N CYS A 22 -8.26 7.10 7.41
CA CYS A 22 -8.21 5.65 7.25
C CYS A 22 -7.80 4.96 8.56
N LYS A 23 -6.82 5.53 9.26
CA LYS A 23 -6.39 5.07 10.58
C LYS A 23 -7.52 5.16 11.61
N ALA A 24 -8.17 6.33 11.73
CA ALA A 24 -9.28 6.51 12.66
C ALA A 24 -10.46 5.55 12.38
N MET A 25 -10.78 5.30 11.10
CA MET A 25 -11.83 4.35 10.70
C MET A 25 -11.45 2.91 11.02
N ALA A 26 -10.22 2.50 10.70
CA ALA A 26 -9.73 1.15 10.98
C ALA A 26 -9.72 0.87 12.49
N GLU A 27 -9.29 1.83 13.32
CA GLU A 27 -9.34 1.73 14.78
C GLU A 27 -10.79 1.65 15.30
N SER A 28 -11.68 2.53 14.81
CA SER A 28 -13.08 2.56 15.26
C SER A 28 -13.88 1.31 14.87
N LEU A 29 -13.59 0.72 13.70
CA LEU A 29 -14.28 -0.46 13.19
C LEU A 29 -13.58 -1.78 13.58
N GLN A 30 -12.36 -1.68 14.12
CA GLN A 30 -11.45 -2.82 14.33
C GLN A 30 -11.21 -3.62 13.03
N TRP A 31 -11.06 -2.90 11.92
CA TRP A 31 -10.81 -3.47 10.59
C TRP A 31 -9.34 -3.36 10.21
N HIS A 32 -8.93 -4.16 9.22
CA HIS A 32 -7.59 -4.08 8.65
C HIS A 32 -7.40 -2.76 7.91
N LEU A 33 -6.15 -2.30 7.82
CA LEU A 33 -5.77 -1.08 7.10
C LEU A 33 -4.73 -1.42 6.04
N LEU A 34 -4.98 -0.97 4.81
CA LEU A 34 -4.06 -1.04 3.68
C LEU A 34 -3.68 0.38 3.25
N ASP A 35 -2.41 0.76 3.42
CA ASP A 35 -1.83 1.95 2.78
C ASP A 35 -1.10 1.51 1.50
N SER A 36 -1.76 1.68 0.35
CA SER A 36 -1.17 1.34 -0.95
C SER A 36 0.08 2.19 -1.25
N GLY A 37 0.11 3.44 -0.80
CA GLY A 37 1.26 4.32 -0.95
C GLY A 37 2.48 3.80 -0.19
N ALA A 38 2.28 3.24 1.00
CA ALA A 38 3.36 2.59 1.75
C ALA A 38 3.92 1.38 1.00
N ILE A 39 3.09 0.59 0.32
CA ILE A 39 3.57 -0.54 -0.51
C ILE A 39 4.51 -0.06 -1.62
N TYR A 40 4.16 1.01 -2.35
CA TYR A 40 5.05 1.56 -3.38
C TYR A 40 6.34 2.13 -2.79
N ARG A 41 6.28 2.73 -1.59
CA ARG A 41 7.47 3.25 -0.88
C ARG A 41 8.37 2.12 -0.38
N VAL A 42 7.81 1.01 0.09
CA VAL A 42 8.58 -0.19 0.45
C VAL A 42 9.23 -0.81 -0.78
N LEU A 43 8.52 -0.92 -1.90
CA LEU A 43 9.13 -1.40 -3.16
C LEU A 43 10.28 -0.49 -3.60
N ALA A 44 10.08 0.82 -3.55
CA ALA A 44 11.12 1.79 -3.87
C ALA A 44 12.33 1.64 -2.95
N LEU A 45 12.10 1.47 -1.65
CA LEU A 45 13.16 1.26 -0.68
C LEU A 45 13.92 -0.05 -0.94
N ALA A 46 13.21 -1.16 -1.18
CA ALA A 46 13.82 -2.43 -1.54
C ALA A 46 14.67 -2.31 -2.80
N ALA A 47 14.19 -1.60 -3.83
CA ALA A 47 14.97 -1.37 -5.05
C ALA A 47 16.25 -0.56 -4.77
N LEU A 48 16.19 0.43 -3.87
CA LEU A 48 17.38 1.22 -3.47
C LEU A 48 18.37 0.37 -2.67
N HIS A 49 17.90 -0.41 -1.68
CA HIS A 49 18.74 -1.30 -0.87
C HIS A 49 19.44 -2.38 -1.70
N HIS A 50 18.73 -2.98 -2.65
CA HIS A 50 19.26 -4.00 -3.57
C HIS A 50 20.00 -3.41 -4.78
N GLN A 51 20.17 -2.07 -4.85
CA GLN A 51 20.84 -1.35 -5.94
C GLN A 51 20.27 -1.68 -7.33
N VAL A 52 18.96 -1.86 -7.39
CA VAL A 52 18.23 -2.19 -8.62
C VAL A 52 17.93 -0.92 -9.40
N GLU A 53 18.01 -1.01 -10.73
CA GLU A 53 17.72 0.10 -11.63
C GLU A 53 16.23 0.50 -11.54
N ILE A 54 15.95 1.61 -10.86
CA ILE A 54 14.60 2.13 -10.64
C ILE A 54 13.92 2.68 -11.91
N GLU A 55 14.66 2.80 -13.01
CA GLU A 55 14.16 3.17 -14.34
C GLU A 55 13.80 1.94 -15.20
N SER A 56 14.12 0.74 -14.74
CA SER A 56 13.88 -0.51 -15.47
C SER A 56 12.64 -1.23 -14.91
N GLU A 57 11.53 -1.18 -15.66
CA GLU A 57 10.33 -1.96 -15.33
C GLU A 57 10.64 -3.46 -15.22
N GLU A 58 11.52 -3.98 -16.09
CA GLU A 58 11.90 -5.39 -16.09
C GLU A 58 12.63 -5.79 -14.80
N ALA A 59 13.48 -4.91 -14.27
CA ALA A 59 14.21 -5.17 -13.04
C ALA A 59 13.33 -5.04 -11.78
N LEU A 60 12.31 -4.18 -11.81
CA LEU A 60 11.41 -3.93 -10.68
C LEU A 60 10.33 -4.99 -10.50
N VAL A 61 9.85 -5.60 -11.58
CA VAL A 61 8.75 -6.59 -11.54
C VAL A 61 9.05 -7.79 -10.62
N PRO A 62 10.25 -8.42 -10.67
CA PRO A 62 10.58 -9.52 -9.76
C PRO A 62 10.56 -9.13 -8.29
N ILE A 63 11.04 -7.93 -7.95
CA ILE A 63 11.04 -7.40 -6.56
C ILE A 63 9.60 -7.16 -6.12
N ALA A 64 8.80 -6.50 -6.94
CA ALA A 64 7.39 -6.26 -6.63
C ALA A 64 6.61 -7.57 -6.38
N ALA A 65 6.91 -8.62 -7.14
CA ALA A 65 6.26 -9.92 -7.00
C ALA A 65 6.67 -10.67 -5.72
N HIS A 66 7.92 -10.52 -5.26
CA HIS A 66 8.48 -11.26 -4.11
C HIS A 66 8.78 -10.39 -2.90
N LEU A 67 8.33 -9.13 -2.89
CA LEU A 67 8.58 -8.16 -1.83
C LEU A 67 8.29 -8.80 -0.46
N ASP A 68 9.20 -8.79 0.50
CA ASP A 68 8.87 -9.33 1.83
C ASP A 68 8.46 -8.20 2.77
N VAL A 69 7.20 -7.76 2.65
CA VAL A 69 6.65 -6.70 3.48
C VAL A 69 5.51 -7.18 4.37
N ARG A 70 5.55 -6.73 5.63
CA ARG A 70 4.50 -6.91 6.63
C ARG A 70 4.13 -5.56 7.26
N PHE A 71 2.84 -5.31 7.39
CA PHE A 71 2.30 -4.14 8.08
C PHE A 71 1.76 -4.60 9.42
N VAL A 72 2.29 -4.07 10.51
CA VAL A 72 1.94 -4.47 11.87
C VAL A 72 1.39 -3.26 12.60
N SER A 73 0.18 -3.37 13.15
CA SER A 73 -0.34 -2.34 14.04
C SER A 73 0.15 -2.62 15.47
N GLN A 74 0.97 -1.73 16.02
CA GLN A 74 1.48 -1.82 17.39
C GLN A 74 1.22 -0.50 18.11
N ASN A 75 0.55 -0.53 19.26
CA ASN A 75 0.25 0.65 20.09
C ASN A 75 -0.48 1.79 19.34
N GLY A 76 -1.30 1.45 18.34
CA GLY A 76 -1.96 2.45 17.49
C GLY A 76 -1.02 3.11 16.49
N GLU A 77 0.17 2.57 16.23
CA GLU A 77 1.03 2.98 15.13
C GLU A 77 1.21 1.84 14.14
N MET A 78 1.23 2.17 12.85
CA MET A 78 1.52 1.21 11.80
C MET A 78 3.04 1.12 11.62
N GLN A 79 3.60 -0.02 11.98
CA GLN A 79 4.97 -0.41 11.65
C GLN A 79 5.01 -1.11 10.29
N VAL A 80 6.06 -0.82 9.54
CA VAL A 80 6.33 -1.42 8.23
C VAL A 80 7.62 -2.20 8.32
N ILE A 81 7.52 -3.51 8.20
CA ILE A 81 8.65 -4.43 8.25
C ILE A 81 8.97 -4.87 6.83
N LEU A 82 10.20 -4.64 6.37
CA LEU A 82 10.74 -5.09 5.08
C LEU A 82 11.89 -6.06 5.35
N GLU A 83 11.80 -7.29 4.85
CA GLU A 83 12.87 -8.32 4.98
C GLU A 83 13.29 -8.59 6.44
N GLY A 84 12.38 -8.33 7.38
CA GLY A 84 12.62 -8.50 8.82
C GLY A 84 13.06 -7.22 9.56
N GLU A 85 13.30 -6.12 8.85
CA GLU A 85 13.74 -4.84 9.42
C GLU A 85 12.62 -3.81 9.48
N ASP A 86 12.56 -3.02 10.56
CA ASP A 86 11.61 -1.91 10.68
C ASP A 86 12.08 -0.72 9.83
N VAL A 87 11.33 -0.47 8.75
CA VAL A 87 11.59 0.60 7.78
C VAL A 87 10.57 1.74 7.87
N THR A 88 9.76 1.79 8.95
CA THR A 88 8.62 2.72 9.10
C THR A 88 9.02 4.19 8.88
N GLY A 89 10.18 4.59 9.41
CA GLY A 89 10.71 5.94 9.22
C GLY A 89 11.33 6.16 7.84
N GLU A 90 12.09 5.18 7.36
CA GLU A 90 12.86 5.27 6.10
C GLU A 90 11.94 5.41 4.88
N ILE A 91 10.81 4.68 4.88
CA ILE A 91 9.83 4.78 3.79
C ILE A 91 9.15 6.16 3.71
N ARG A 92 9.30 7.03 4.72
CA ARG A 92 8.73 8.39 4.74
C ARG A 92 9.70 9.45 4.24
N THR A 93 10.93 9.07 3.90
CA THR A 93 11.93 10.00 3.35
C THR A 93 11.49 10.54 1.99
N GLN A 94 11.98 11.72 1.63
CA GLN A 94 11.69 12.34 0.35
C GLN A 94 12.25 11.54 -0.82
N GLU A 95 13.44 10.96 -0.66
CA GLU A 95 14.08 10.09 -1.65
C GLU A 95 13.20 8.89 -1.99
N VAL A 96 12.76 8.14 -0.97
CA VAL A 96 11.88 6.99 -1.17
C VAL A 96 10.55 7.41 -1.78
N SER A 97 9.98 8.54 -1.36
CA SER A 97 8.71 9.06 -1.92
C SER A 97 8.82 9.44 -3.40
N ASN A 98 9.95 10.03 -3.81
CA ASN A 98 10.22 10.36 -5.20
C ASN A 98 10.40 9.09 -6.03
N THR A 99 11.17 8.13 -5.54
CA THR A 99 11.38 6.84 -6.21
C THR A 99 10.07 6.06 -6.31
N ALA A 100 9.25 6.03 -5.26
CA ALA A 100 7.92 5.41 -5.26
C ALA A 100 7.03 5.95 -6.37
N SER A 101 7.08 7.26 -6.62
CA SER A 101 6.30 7.91 -7.68
C SER A 101 6.76 7.49 -9.08
N ARG A 102 8.06 7.25 -9.25
CA ARG A 102 8.65 6.76 -10.51
C ARG A 102 8.28 5.30 -10.76
N VAL A 103 8.47 4.43 -9.77
CA VAL A 103 8.15 2.99 -9.91
C VAL A 103 6.65 2.74 -10.09
N ALA A 104 5.79 3.59 -9.51
CA ALA A 104 4.33 3.49 -9.66
C ALA A 104 3.81 3.86 -11.06
N ALA A 105 4.66 4.45 -11.91
CA ALA A 105 4.32 4.75 -13.31
C ALA A 105 4.32 3.50 -14.19
N PHE A 106 5.01 2.44 -13.79
CA PHE A 106 5.18 1.21 -14.58
C PHE A 106 3.97 0.27 -14.45
N PRO A 107 3.23 -0.01 -15.54
CA PRO A 107 2.03 -0.84 -15.49
C PRO A 107 2.26 -2.24 -14.92
N ARG A 108 3.36 -2.91 -15.29
CA ARG A 108 3.64 -4.28 -14.84
C ARG A 108 4.03 -4.33 -13.36
N VAL A 109 4.65 -3.27 -12.85
CA VAL A 109 4.92 -3.12 -11.41
C VAL A 109 3.62 -2.99 -10.63
N ARG A 110 2.70 -2.12 -11.09
CA ARG A 110 1.38 -1.97 -10.48
C ARG A 110 0.64 -3.31 -10.45
N GLU A 111 0.65 -4.03 -11.58
CA GLU A 111 0.02 -5.34 -11.70
C GLU A 111 0.61 -6.38 -10.72
N ALA A 112 1.94 -6.43 -10.57
CA ALA A 112 2.58 -7.31 -9.61
C ALA A 112 2.13 -7.01 -8.17
N LEU A 113 1.99 -5.73 -7.81
CA LEU A 113 1.53 -5.30 -6.49
C LEU A 113 0.02 -5.49 -6.27
N LEU A 114 -0.80 -5.57 -7.33
CA LEU A 114 -2.26 -5.75 -7.19
C LEU A 114 -2.62 -7.03 -6.45
N ARG A 115 -1.93 -8.14 -6.75
CA ARG A 115 -2.17 -9.42 -6.07
C ARG A 115 -1.94 -9.30 -4.57
N ARG A 116 -0.87 -8.60 -4.18
CA ARG A 116 -0.55 -8.39 -2.77
C ARG A 116 -1.58 -7.51 -2.07
N GLN A 117 -1.97 -6.39 -2.69
CA GLN A 117 -2.97 -5.48 -2.15
C GLN A 117 -4.31 -6.17 -1.92
N ARG A 118 -4.76 -7.01 -2.87
CA ARG A 118 -5.99 -7.80 -2.72
C ARG A 118 -5.92 -8.82 -1.58
N GLY A 119 -4.71 -9.28 -1.24
CA GLY A 119 -4.47 -10.17 -0.10
C GLY A 119 -4.81 -9.56 1.26
N PHE A 120 -4.85 -8.22 1.38
CA PHE A 120 -5.23 -7.56 2.64
C PHE A 120 -6.74 -7.61 2.92
N ARG A 121 -7.56 -8.10 1.97
CA ARG A 121 -9.01 -8.22 2.14
C ARG A 121 -9.34 -9.43 3.02
N GLU A 122 -9.25 -9.22 4.32
CA GLU A 122 -9.54 -10.23 5.34
C GLU A 122 -10.68 -9.79 6.27
N MET A 123 -11.32 -10.76 6.93
CA MET A 123 -12.32 -10.46 7.97
C MET A 123 -11.65 -9.77 9.17
N PRO A 124 -12.33 -8.85 9.88
CA PRO A 124 -13.73 -8.47 9.74
C PRO A 124 -14.03 -7.46 8.62
N GLY A 125 -13.01 -6.88 8.01
CA GLY A 125 -13.12 -5.94 6.89
C GLY A 125 -11.81 -5.19 6.65
N LEU A 126 -11.76 -4.37 5.59
CA LEU A 126 -10.58 -3.63 5.16
C LEU A 126 -10.90 -2.16 4.88
N ILE A 127 -10.06 -1.26 5.39
CA ILE A 127 -9.96 0.14 4.96
C ILE A 127 -8.76 0.25 4.01
N ALA A 128 -8.97 0.69 2.77
CA ALA A 128 -7.92 0.78 1.75
C ALA A 128 -7.68 2.25 1.34
N ASP A 129 -6.49 2.77 1.66
CA ASP A 129 -6.02 4.11 1.29
C ASP A 129 -5.23 4.07 -0.01
N GLY A 130 -5.60 4.91 -0.99
CA GLY A 130 -4.81 5.07 -2.21
C GLY A 130 -5.29 6.15 -3.16
N ARG A 131 -5.06 5.92 -4.46
CA ARG A 131 -5.49 6.79 -5.56
C ARG A 131 -6.52 6.14 -6.48
N ASP A 132 -6.48 4.81 -6.57
CA ASP A 132 -7.26 3.98 -7.49
C ASP A 132 -7.76 2.68 -6.82
N MET A 133 -7.95 2.69 -5.50
CA MET A 133 -8.42 1.55 -4.72
C MET A 133 -9.84 1.15 -5.11
N GLY A 134 -10.77 2.09 -5.23
CA GLY A 134 -12.17 1.84 -5.57
C GLY A 134 -12.41 1.54 -7.06
N THR A 135 -11.51 2.01 -7.93
CA THR A 135 -11.66 1.88 -9.39
C THR A 135 -10.88 0.71 -9.99
N VAL A 136 -9.72 0.36 -9.43
CA VAL A 136 -8.81 -0.65 -9.98
C VAL A 136 -8.61 -1.84 -9.03
N VAL A 137 -8.32 -1.59 -7.75
CA VAL A 137 -7.92 -2.66 -6.82
C VAL A 137 -9.12 -3.47 -6.32
N PHE A 138 -10.14 -2.78 -5.83
CA PHE A 138 -11.36 -3.29 -5.22
C PHE A 138 -12.62 -2.78 -5.93
N SER A 139 -12.63 -2.89 -7.27
CA SER A 139 -13.76 -2.51 -8.10
C SER A 139 -15.08 -3.13 -7.61
N GLY A 140 -16.08 -2.31 -7.33
CA GLY A 140 -17.40 -2.74 -6.84
C GLY A 140 -17.55 -2.79 -5.32
N CYS A 141 -16.56 -2.31 -4.56
CA CYS A 141 -16.68 -2.06 -3.12
C CYS A 141 -17.16 -0.62 -2.83
N ALA A 142 -17.53 -0.33 -1.58
CA ALA A 142 -17.89 1.03 -1.18
C ALA A 142 -16.65 1.94 -1.25
N SER A 143 -16.78 3.08 -1.91
CA SER A 143 -15.67 3.99 -2.19
C SER A 143 -16.01 5.44 -1.85
N GLU A 144 -15.09 6.14 -1.18
CA GLU A 144 -15.16 7.57 -0.93
C GLU A 144 -13.96 8.27 -1.57
N ASN A 145 -14.21 9.29 -2.38
CA ASN A 145 -13.17 10.06 -3.07
C ASN A 145 -12.95 11.39 -2.38
N PHE A 146 -11.72 11.66 -1.99
CA PHE A 146 -11.28 12.96 -1.50
C PHE A 146 -11.04 13.90 -2.69
N PRO A 147 -11.60 15.13 -2.64
CA PRO A 147 -11.38 16.14 -3.67
C PRO A 147 -9.92 16.60 -3.75
#